data_AF-A0A9K3IAT2-F1
#
_entry.id   AF-A0A9K3IAT2-F1
#
_cell.length_a   1.000
_cell.length_b   1.000
_cell.length_c   1.000
_cell.angle_alpha   90.00
_cell.angle_beta   90.00
_cell.angle_gamma   90.00
#
_symmetry.space_group_name_H-M   'P 1'
#
loop_
_entity.id
_entity.type
_entity.pdbx_description
1 polymer ?
#
loop_
_entity_poly.entity_id
_entity_poly.type
_entity_poly.pdbx_seq_one_letter_code
_entity_poly.pdbx_strand_id
1 'polypeptide(L)'
;MTALVVDAQVLKVDSIKLQCVDDLFGYESFTYLNWDDFEAIFTLDELTGSVITAYMMFLYEQIKNGPKLDHGICFVSPGAISPSERKSKRKHIDDASRVVVDRLSTRKDNDIIILPYNPGRHWVLAVLDMKTYTCYYLDSIRNGTINPMLRQIIDAAMALHAIQNVNWVKAKCPYQTGGTECGYYVLKFMKEVVKEEIEILANDNAL
;
A
#
# COMPACT_ATOMS: atom_id res chain seq x y z
N MET A 1 7.93 -19.48 -28.41
CA MET A 1 9.40 -19.54 -28.27
C MET A 1 9.95 -18.47 -27.30
N THR A 2 9.09 -17.75 -26.57
CA THR A 2 9.46 -16.68 -25.62
C THR A 2 9.29 -17.07 -24.14
N ALA A 3 8.55 -18.14 -23.82
CA ALA A 3 8.37 -18.63 -22.45
C ALA A 3 9.64 -19.32 -21.88
N LEU A 4 10.38 -20.05 -22.73
CA LEU A 4 11.53 -20.86 -22.30
C LEU A 4 12.75 -20.05 -21.78
N VAL A 5 12.84 -18.76 -22.10
CA VAL A 5 13.99 -17.93 -21.70
C VAL A 5 13.81 -17.36 -20.29
N VAL A 6 12.56 -17.14 -19.86
CA VAL A 6 12.24 -16.63 -18.52
C VAL A 6 12.41 -17.72 -17.45
N ASP A 7 12.07 -18.97 -17.80
CA ASP A 7 12.20 -20.13 -16.90
C ASP A 7 13.64 -20.36 -16.41
N ALA A 8 14.64 -20.28 -17.28
CA ALA A 8 15.97 -20.83 -16.97
C ALA A 8 16.81 -20.03 -15.95
N GLN A 9 16.51 -18.74 -15.72
CA GLN A 9 17.28 -17.90 -14.79
C GLN A 9 16.62 -17.80 -13.41
N VAL A 10 15.29 -17.79 -13.33
CA VAL A 10 14.57 -17.71 -12.04
C VAL A 10 14.50 -19.08 -11.35
N LEU A 11 14.48 -20.19 -12.10
CA LEU A 11 14.52 -21.56 -11.55
C LEU A 11 15.80 -21.92 -10.78
N LYS A 12 16.85 -21.10 -10.82
CA LYS A 12 18.11 -21.36 -10.09
C LYS A 12 18.14 -20.82 -8.67
N VAL A 13 17.15 -20.04 -8.25
CA VAL A 13 17.07 -19.47 -6.91
C VAL A 13 15.62 -19.60 -6.41
N ASP A 14 15.41 -20.35 -5.33
CA ASP A 14 14.05 -20.60 -4.78
C ASP A 14 13.32 -19.30 -4.41
N SER A 15 14.07 -18.26 -4.01
CA SER A 15 13.57 -16.91 -3.81
C SER A 15 14.67 -15.85 -3.82
N ILE A 16 14.32 -14.63 -4.20
CA ILE A 16 15.19 -13.46 -4.18
C ILE A 16 14.83 -12.61 -2.96
N LYS A 17 15.80 -12.39 -2.06
CA LYS A 17 15.63 -11.45 -0.94
C LYS A 17 15.73 -10.02 -1.46
N LEU A 18 14.72 -9.22 -1.19
CA LEU A 18 14.71 -7.77 -1.39
C LEU A 18 14.80 -7.08 -0.03
N GLN A 19 15.87 -6.33 0.20
CA GLN A 19 16.04 -5.54 1.40
C GLN A 19 15.35 -4.20 1.23
N CYS A 20 14.44 -3.84 2.14
CA CYS A 20 13.83 -2.51 2.15
C CYS A 20 14.90 -1.46 2.46
N VAL A 21 14.84 -0.32 1.79
CA VAL A 21 15.65 0.86 2.16
C VAL A 21 15.18 1.37 3.53
N ASP A 22 16.11 1.72 4.43
CA ASP A 22 15.84 1.92 5.86
C ASP A 22 14.64 2.83 6.19
N ASP A 23 14.44 3.89 5.41
CA ASP A 23 13.35 4.86 5.62
C ASP A 23 12.12 4.62 4.71
N LEU A 24 11.97 3.44 4.11
CA LEU A 24 10.71 3.09 3.42
C LEU A 24 9.56 3.02 4.43
N PHE A 25 9.73 2.19 5.47
CA PHE A 25 8.74 1.96 6.53
C PHE A 25 9.13 2.56 7.89
N GLY A 26 10.32 3.16 7.99
CA GLY A 26 10.86 3.68 9.26
C GLY A 26 11.45 2.60 10.18
N TYR A 27 11.65 1.38 9.67
CA TYR A 27 12.34 0.28 10.34
C TYR A 27 12.96 -0.69 9.33
N GLU A 28 14.00 -1.40 9.76
CA GLU A 28 14.66 -2.41 8.94
C GLU A 28 13.70 -3.55 8.60
N SER A 29 13.58 -3.86 7.31
CA SER A 29 12.67 -4.89 6.83
C SER A 29 13.14 -5.43 5.49
N PHE A 30 12.59 -6.59 5.10
CA PHE A 30 12.87 -7.24 3.83
C PHE A 30 11.64 -8.04 3.38
N THR A 31 11.60 -8.39 2.11
CA THR A 31 10.65 -9.36 1.56
C THR A 31 11.38 -10.38 0.67
N TYR A 32 10.68 -11.44 0.27
CA TYR A 32 11.17 -12.42 -0.70
C TYR A 32 10.22 -12.47 -1.88
N LEU A 33 10.77 -12.50 -3.09
CA LEU A 33 10.04 -12.83 -4.30
C LEU A 33 10.44 -14.23 -4.77
N ASN A 34 9.46 -15.06 -5.12
CA ASN A 34 9.69 -16.38 -5.71
C ASN A 34 9.09 -16.46 -7.12
N TRP A 35 9.17 -17.63 -7.76
CA TRP A 35 8.60 -17.82 -9.10
C TRP A 35 7.09 -17.58 -9.15
N ASP A 36 6.33 -18.02 -8.15
CA ASP A 36 4.87 -17.84 -8.10
C ASP A 36 4.48 -16.36 -8.10
N ASP A 37 5.27 -15.50 -7.45
CA ASP A 37 5.09 -14.04 -7.48
C ASP A 37 5.24 -13.47 -8.90
N PHE A 38 6.19 -13.99 -9.70
CA PHE A 38 6.37 -13.59 -11.09
C PHE A 38 5.30 -14.19 -12.00
N GLU A 39 4.97 -15.46 -11.81
CA GLU A 39 3.90 -16.13 -12.55
C GLU A 39 2.59 -15.37 -12.38
N ALA A 40 2.23 -14.98 -11.15
CA ALA A 40 1.04 -14.20 -10.88
C ALA A 40 1.01 -12.92 -11.74
N ILE A 41 2.11 -12.16 -11.80
CA ILE A 41 2.22 -10.96 -12.63
C ILE A 41 1.98 -11.25 -14.12
N PHE A 42 2.51 -12.37 -14.63
CA PHE A 42 2.35 -12.74 -16.03
C PHE A 42 0.95 -13.24 -16.37
N THR A 43 0.25 -13.86 -15.41
CA THR A 43 -1.09 -14.43 -15.60
C THR A 43 -2.22 -13.49 -15.15
N LEU A 44 -1.89 -12.35 -14.54
CA LEU A 44 -2.84 -11.44 -13.88
C LEU A 44 -3.58 -12.10 -12.71
N ASP A 45 -2.92 -13.02 -12.02
CA ASP A 45 -3.45 -13.65 -10.79
C ASP A 45 -3.24 -12.77 -9.55
N GLU A 46 -3.84 -13.19 -8.43
CA GLU A 46 -3.85 -12.49 -7.16
C GLU A 46 -2.42 -12.19 -6.66
N LEU A 47 -2.10 -10.91 -6.54
CA LEU A 47 -0.78 -10.48 -6.07
C LEU A 47 -0.59 -10.74 -4.58
N THR A 48 0.61 -11.18 -4.21
CA THR A 48 1.01 -11.35 -2.82
C THR A 48 1.43 -10.02 -2.18
N GLY A 49 1.49 -9.98 -0.85
CA GLY A 49 2.06 -8.84 -0.12
C GLY A 49 3.53 -8.59 -0.46
N SER A 50 4.26 -9.62 -0.91
CA SER A 50 5.64 -9.49 -1.36
C SER A 50 5.74 -8.65 -2.62
N VAL A 51 4.89 -8.89 -3.61
CA VAL A 51 4.84 -8.09 -4.85
C VAL A 51 4.45 -6.65 -4.56
N ILE A 52 3.42 -6.43 -3.73
CA ILE A 52 3.02 -5.07 -3.31
C ILE A 52 4.20 -4.35 -2.64
N THR A 53 4.89 -5.01 -1.70
CA THR A 53 6.04 -4.45 -0.97
C THR A 53 7.21 -4.15 -1.91
N ALA A 54 7.53 -5.06 -2.84
CA ALA A 54 8.59 -4.84 -3.83
C ALA A 54 8.30 -3.63 -4.71
N TYR A 55 7.04 -3.44 -5.13
CA TYR A 55 6.66 -2.27 -5.91
C TYR A 55 6.73 -0.97 -5.11
N MET A 56 6.44 -1.01 -3.80
CA MET A 56 6.64 0.15 -2.92
C MET A 56 8.12 0.52 -2.80
N MET A 57 9.04 -0.45 -2.76
CA MET A 57 10.49 -0.18 -2.82
C MET A 57 10.86 0.54 -4.10
N PHE A 58 10.38 0.04 -5.24
CA PHE A 58 10.59 0.68 -6.55
C PHE A 58 10.08 2.12 -6.57
N LEU A 59 8.84 2.38 -6.12
CA LEU A 59 8.31 3.74 -6.07
C LEU A 59 9.11 4.65 -5.14
N TYR A 60 9.54 4.14 -3.98
CA TYR A 60 10.33 4.91 -3.03
C TYR A 60 11.71 5.29 -3.59
N GLU A 61 12.38 4.39 -4.31
CA GLU A 61 13.62 4.73 -5.01
C GLU A 61 13.40 5.81 -6.08
N GLN A 62 12.29 5.74 -6.82
CA GLN A 62 11.93 6.75 -7.81
C GLN A 62 11.64 8.11 -7.17
N ILE A 63 11.01 8.14 -6.00
CA ILE A 63 10.80 9.37 -5.21
C ILE A 63 12.15 9.94 -4.77
N LYS A 64 13.02 9.11 -4.19
CA LYS A 64 14.31 9.53 -3.65
C LYS A 64 15.28 10.05 -4.70
N ASN A 65 15.29 9.43 -5.88
CA ASN A 65 16.18 9.78 -6.99
C ASN A 65 15.54 10.71 -8.03
N GLY A 66 14.28 11.11 -7.80
CA GLY A 66 13.52 11.95 -8.71
C GLY A 66 13.94 13.41 -8.71
N PRO A 67 13.52 14.19 -9.73
CA PRO A 67 13.86 15.61 -9.86
C PRO A 67 13.20 16.51 -8.81
N LYS A 68 12.22 15.99 -8.05
CA LYS A 68 11.55 16.67 -6.94
C LYS A 68 12.11 16.13 -5.63
N LEU A 69 12.94 16.92 -4.94
CA LEU A 69 13.46 16.59 -3.62
C LEU A 69 12.33 16.62 -2.58
N ASP A 70 12.08 15.45 -1.97
CA ASP A 70 11.18 15.17 -0.85
C ASP A 70 9.70 15.57 -1.04
N HIS A 71 8.90 14.61 -1.50
CA HIS A 71 7.44 14.77 -1.66
C HIS A 71 6.65 14.62 -0.35
N GLY A 72 7.29 14.35 0.80
CA GLY A 72 6.55 14.01 2.03
C GLY A 72 5.76 12.70 1.92
N ILE A 73 6.06 11.86 0.92
CA ILE A 73 5.35 10.58 0.72
C ILE A 73 6.00 9.50 1.58
N CYS A 74 5.16 8.85 2.39
CA CYS A 74 5.53 7.76 3.27
C CYS A 74 4.71 6.51 2.97
N PHE A 75 5.30 5.36 3.27
CA PHE A 75 4.62 4.08 3.13
C PHE A 75 4.45 3.39 4.48
N VAL A 76 3.39 2.61 4.60
CA VAL A 76 3.14 1.68 5.72
C VAL A 76 3.14 0.25 5.18
N SER A 77 3.85 -0.65 5.86
CA SER A 77 3.97 -2.04 5.43
C SER A 77 2.60 -2.75 5.43
N PRO A 78 2.19 -3.37 4.30
CA PRO A 78 0.91 -4.07 4.23
C PRO A 78 0.83 -5.24 5.21
N GLY A 79 1.95 -5.95 5.44
CA GLY A 79 2.02 -7.07 6.38
C GLY A 79 1.92 -6.64 7.85
N ALA A 80 2.16 -5.36 8.15
CA ALA A 80 2.07 -4.83 9.51
C ALA A 80 0.64 -4.37 9.87
N ILE A 81 -0.15 -3.95 8.88
CA ILE A 81 -1.51 -3.44 9.10
C ILE A 81 -2.62 -4.39 8.64
N SER A 82 -2.34 -5.37 7.78
CA SER A 82 -3.34 -6.34 7.32
C SER A 82 -3.60 -7.43 8.37
N PRO A 83 -4.84 -7.97 8.47
CA PRO A 83 -5.16 -9.00 9.46
C PRO A 83 -4.32 -10.27 9.28
N SER A 84 -3.99 -10.92 10.39
CA SER A 84 -3.42 -12.27 10.40
C SER A 84 -4.23 -13.18 11.32
N GLU A 85 -4.33 -14.47 10.99
CA GLU A 85 -5.13 -15.45 11.74
C GLU A 85 -4.70 -15.62 13.20
N ARG A 86 -3.50 -15.14 13.56
CA ARG A 86 -2.88 -15.34 14.87
C ARG A 86 -3.35 -14.37 15.95
N LYS A 87 -4.02 -13.27 15.59
CA LYS A 87 -4.34 -12.17 16.54
C LYS A 87 -5.85 -11.96 16.68
N SER A 88 -6.27 -11.63 17.90
CA SER A 88 -7.63 -11.12 18.11
C SER A 88 -7.81 -9.78 17.42
N LYS A 89 -9.04 -9.45 17.00
CA LYS A 89 -9.37 -8.19 16.33
C LYS A 89 -8.85 -6.96 17.10
N ARG A 90 -9.07 -6.91 18.41
CA ARG A 90 -8.61 -5.81 19.27
C ARG A 90 -7.10 -5.65 19.26
N LYS A 91 -6.38 -6.74 19.52
CA LYS A 91 -4.91 -6.73 19.50
C LYS A 91 -4.36 -6.34 18.12
N HIS A 92 -5.02 -6.79 17.05
CA HIS A 92 -4.65 -6.41 15.70
C HIS A 92 -4.80 -4.90 15.46
N ILE A 93 -5.93 -4.30 15.86
CA ILE A 93 -6.14 -2.84 15.77
C ILE A 93 -5.09 -2.09 16.59
N ASP A 94 -4.83 -2.51 17.83
CA ASP A 94 -3.87 -1.87 18.72
C ASP A 94 -2.44 -1.93 18.13
N ASP A 95 -2.02 -3.08 17.62
CA ASP A 95 -0.69 -3.25 17.01
C ASP A 95 -0.57 -2.47 15.69
N ALA A 96 -1.58 -2.55 14.81
CA ALA A 96 -1.57 -1.90 13.51
C ALA A 96 -1.66 -0.37 13.62
N SER A 97 -2.46 0.16 14.55
CA SER A 97 -2.57 1.60 14.79
C SER A 97 -1.26 2.19 15.32
N ARG A 98 -0.52 1.43 16.14
CA ARG A 98 0.84 1.79 16.57
C ARG A 98 1.81 1.92 15.39
N VAL A 99 1.78 0.98 14.45
CA VAL A 99 2.60 1.06 13.24
C VAL A 99 2.30 2.33 12.43
N VAL A 100 1.02 2.68 12.31
CA VAL A 100 0.62 3.90 11.58
C VAL A 100 1.05 5.17 12.32
N VAL A 101 0.87 5.27 13.64
CA VAL A 101 1.29 6.47 14.41
C VAL A 101 2.80 6.60 14.54
N ASP A 102 3.53 5.50 14.62
CA ASP A 102 4.99 5.52 14.58
C ASP A 102 5.44 6.09 13.24
N ARG A 103 4.80 5.67 12.12
CA ARG A 103 5.13 6.23 10.81
C ARG A 103 4.81 7.72 10.72
N LEU A 104 3.64 8.14 11.21
CA LEU A 104 3.24 9.55 11.32
C LEU A 104 4.28 10.40 12.08
N SER A 105 4.91 9.84 13.11
CA SER A 105 5.85 10.56 13.98
C SER A 105 7.26 10.70 13.38
N THR A 106 7.57 9.94 12.32
CA THR A 106 8.94 9.92 11.73
C THR A 106 9.18 10.97 10.66
N ARG A 107 8.15 11.72 10.22
CA ARG A 107 8.23 12.69 9.12
C ARG A 107 7.60 14.04 9.49
N LYS A 108 7.96 15.10 8.77
CA LYS A 108 7.59 16.50 9.09
C LYS A 108 6.86 17.15 7.93
N ASP A 109 5.76 17.82 8.28
CA ASP A 109 4.92 18.73 7.49
C ASP A 109 4.50 18.23 6.10
N ASN A 110 3.19 18.29 5.83
CA ASN A 110 2.62 18.11 4.51
C ASN A 110 2.70 16.68 3.92
N ASP A 111 2.78 15.65 4.78
CA ASP A 111 2.99 14.26 4.38
C ASP A 111 1.73 13.57 3.80
N ILE A 112 1.99 12.71 2.80
CA ILE A 112 1.04 11.75 2.24
C ILE A 112 1.46 10.37 2.72
N ILE A 113 0.56 9.63 3.36
CA ILE A 113 0.86 8.29 3.83
C ILE A 113 0.06 7.28 3.02
N ILE A 114 0.78 6.34 2.41
CA ILE A 114 0.25 5.31 1.51
C ILE A 114 0.19 3.98 2.28
N LEU A 115 -1.04 3.45 2.45
CA LEU A 115 -1.35 2.27 3.25
C LEU A 115 -2.07 1.20 2.41
N PRO A 116 -1.33 0.35 1.68
CA PRO A 116 -1.94 -0.82 1.04
C PRO A 116 -2.41 -1.81 2.11
N TYR A 117 -3.64 -2.28 1.99
CA TYR A 117 -4.29 -3.12 2.99
C TYR A 117 -5.03 -4.28 2.33
N ASN A 118 -4.92 -5.46 2.92
CA ASN A 118 -5.63 -6.66 2.45
C ASN A 118 -6.43 -7.29 3.60
N PRO A 119 -7.75 -7.02 3.71
CA PRO A 119 -8.60 -7.65 4.72
C PRO A 119 -8.79 -9.16 4.54
N GLY A 120 -8.35 -9.72 3.41
CA GLY A 120 -8.53 -11.11 3.03
C GLY A 120 -8.83 -11.22 1.54
N ARG A 121 -7.84 -11.69 0.77
CA ARG A 121 -7.90 -11.92 -0.69
C ARG A 121 -8.39 -10.76 -1.54
N HIS A 122 -8.31 -9.53 -1.04
CA HIS A 122 -8.73 -8.33 -1.77
C HIS A 122 -7.84 -7.16 -1.38
N TRP A 123 -7.13 -6.56 -2.32
CA TRP A 123 -6.27 -5.42 -2.06
C TRP A 123 -7.03 -4.11 -2.20
N VAL A 124 -6.86 -3.23 -1.23
CA VAL A 124 -7.37 -1.86 -1.24
C VAL A 124 -6.26 -0.91 -0.83
N LEU A 125 -6.44 0.38 -1.12
CA LEU A 125 -5.46 1.41 -0.78
C LEU A 125 -6.12 2.50 0.07
N ALA A 126 -5.54 2.79 1.23
CA ALA A 126 -5.80 4.04 1.94
C ALA A 126 -4.65 5.01 1.67
N VAL A 127 -5.00 6.27 1.41
CA VAL A 127 -4.07 7.39 1.27
C VAL A 127 -4.48 8.46 2.26
N LEU A 128 -3.64 8.69 3.27
CA LEU A 128 -3.89 9.65 4.33
C LEU A 128 -3.13 10.94 4.02
N ASP A 129 -3.88 12.01 3.78
CA ASP A 129 -3.37 13.38 3.67
C ASP A 129 -3.32 14.03 5.05
N MET A 130 -2.11 14.28 5.55
CA MET A 130 -1.91 14.90 6.86
C MET A 130 -2.14 16.42 6.86
N LYS A 131 -2.29 17.07 5.70
CA LYS A 131 -2.64 18.50 5.62
C LYS A 131 -4.10 18.74 5.93
N THR A 132 -4.96 17.89 5.36
CA THR A 132 -6.42 18.02 5.48
C THR A 132 -7.04 17.01 6.44
N TYR A 133 -6.22 16.11 6.99
CA TYR A 133 -6.66 14.95 7.78
C TYR A 133 -7.72 14.11 7.05
N THR A 134 -7.55 14.00 5.73
CA THR A 134 -8.44 13.23 4.86
C THR A 134 -7.80 11.88 4.53
N CYS A 135 -8.53 10.81 4.79
CA CYS A 135 -8.20 9.47 4.32
C CYS A 135 -9.03 9.14 3.08
N TYR A 136 -8.36 9.08 1.93
CA TYR A 136 -8.92 8.60 0.68
C TYR A 136 -8.84 7.08 0.64
N TYR A 137 -9.99 6.43 0.46
CA TYR A 137 -10.11 4.98 0.33
C TYR A 137 -10.37 4.63 -1.14
N LEU A 138 -9.45 3.88 -1.73
CA LEU A 138 -9.50 3.42 -3.11
C LEU A 138 -9.72 1.91 -3.15
N ASP A 139 -10.72 1.51 -3.93
CA ASP A 139 -11.16 0.13 -4.05
C ASP A 139 -11.64 -0.13 -5.47
N SER A 140 -10.98 -1.06 -6.16
CA SER A 140 -11.32 -1.48 -7.52
C SER A 140 -12.68 -2.19 -7.60
N ILE A 141 -13.32 -2.53 -6.48
CA ILE A 141 -14.68 -3.04 -6.44
C ILE A 141 -15.68 -1.87 -6.38
N ARG A 142 -16.49 -1.74 -7.45
CA ARG A 142 -17.46 -0.64 -7.65
C ARG A 142 -18.33 -0.32 -6.42
N ASN A 143 -18.89 -1.36 -5.80
CA ASN A 143 -19.84 -1.22 -4.69
C ASN A 143 -19.22 -1.52 -3.32
N GLY A 144 -17.89 -1.53 -3.21
CA GLY A 144 -17.21 -1.68 -1.92
C GLY A 144 -17.55 -0.54 -0.95
N THR A 145 -17.61 -0.83 0.33
CA THR A 145 -17.64 0.20 1.38
C THR A 145 -16.26 0.34 1.99
N ILE A 146 -16.01 1.45 2.67
CA ILE A 146 -14.76 1.63 3.43
C ILE A 146 -14.64 0.47 4.42
N ASN A 147 -13.52 -0.24 4.39
CA ASN A 147 -13.31 -1.38 5.26
C ASN A 147 -13.34 -0.94 6.74
N PRO A 148 -14.23 -1.51 7.58
CA PRO A 148 -14.44 -1.04 8.94
C PRO A 148 -13.23 -1.28 9.85
N MET A 149 -12.45 -2.34 9.60
CA MET A 149 -11.24 -2.64 10.37
C MET A 149 -10.13 -1.64 10.04
N LEU A 150 -9.89 -1.40 8.75
CA LEU A 150 -8.93 -0.38 8.31
C LEU A 150 -9.31 1.00 8.85
N ARG A 151 -10.61 1.34 8.83
CA ARG A 151 -11.12 2.56 9.42
C ARG A 151 -10.78 2.67 10.91
N GLN A 152 -11.04 1.61 11.68
CA GLN A 152 -10.69 1.58 13.10
C GLN A 152 -9.18 1.71 13.36
N ILE A 153 -8.34 1.08 12.53
CA ILE A 153 -6.88 1.19 12.64
C ILE A 153 -6.42 2.64 12.44
N ILE A 154 -6.87 3.28 11.37
CA ILE A 154 -6.45 4.65 11.03
C ILE A 154 -7.06 5.66 12.02
N ASP A 155 -8.34 5.54 12.36
CA ASP A 155 -8.99 6.42 13.35
C ASP A 155 -8.27 6.30 14.73
N ALA A 156 -7.89 5.09 15.15
CA ALA A 156 -7.14 4.90 16.39
C ALA A 156 -5.72 5.48 16.32
N ALA A 157 -5.02 5.33 15.20
CA ALA A 157 -3.70 5.91 15.00
C ALA A 157 -3.75 7.44 15.04
N MET A 158 -4.76 8.04 14.40
CA MET A 158 -4.98 9.48 14.39
C MET A 158 -5.33 10.01 15.78
N ALA A 159 -6.16 9.27 16.54
CA ALA A 159 -6.44 9.61 17.93
C ALA A 159 -5.18 9.56 18.82
N LEU A 160 -4.30 8.58 18.63
CA LEU A 160 -2.99 8.52 19.30
C LEU A 160 -2.09 9.70 18.90
N HIS A 161 -2.24 10.21 17.68
CA HIS A 161 -1.58 11.40 17.17
C HIS A 161 -2.29 12.73 17.55
N ALA A 162 -3.23 12.68 18.50
CA ALA A 162 -4.04 13.82 18.95
C ALA A 162 -4.95 14.47 17.88
N ILE A 163 -5.28 13.74 16.80
CA ILE A 163 -6.25 14.14 15.78
C ILE A 163 -7.52 13.31 15.94
N GLN A 164 -8.63 13.96 16.33
CA GLN A 164 -9.86 13.25 16.67
C GLN A 164 -10.79 12.95 15.48
N ASN A 165 -10.68 13.72 14.39
CA ASN A 165 -11.59 13.63 13.25
C ASN A 165 -10.82 13.39 11.96
N VAL A 166 -10.97 12.18 11.42
CA VAL A 166 -10.49 11.84 10.07
C VAL A 166 -11.64 12.01 9.10
N ASN A 167 -11.44 12.83 8.07
CA ASN A 167 -12.38 12.92 6.96
C ASN A 167 -12.19 11.70 6.05
N TRP A 168 -13.23 10.91 5.83
CA TRP A 168 -13.13 9.70 5.01
C TRP A 168 -13.80 9.92 3.67
N VAL A 169 -13.03 9.75 2.59
CA VAL A 169 -13.52 9.90 1.21
C VAL A 169 -13.33 8.58 0.49
N LYS A 170 -14.42 7.99 -0.02
CA LYS A 170 -14.29 6.89 -0.99
C LYS A 170 -13.96 7.51 -2.34
N ALA A 171 -12.71 7.40 -2.78
CA ALA A 171 -12.26 8.01 -4.01
C ALA A 171 -12.88 7.29 -5.23
N LYS A 172 -13.18 8.07 -6.26
CA LYS A 172 -13.59 7.54 -7.55
C LYS A 172 -12.35 7.00 -8.26
N CYS A 173 -12.38 5.73 -8.63
CA CYS A 173 -11.27 5.06 -9.29
C CYS A 173 -11.78 4.03 -10.31
N PRO A 174 -10.93 3.57 -11.24
CA PRO A 174 -11.20 2.46 -12.13
C PRO A 174 -11.61 1.21 -11.37
N TYR A 175 -12.56 0.49 -11.95
CA TYR A 175 -13.04 -0.77 -11.39
C TYR A 175 -12.42 -1.94 -12.13
N GLN A 176 -12.10 -3.00 -11.38
CA GLN A 176 -11.73 -4.28 -11.96
C GLN A 176 -12.94 -4.95 -12.62
N THR A 177 -12.68 -5.71 -13.67
CA THR A 177 -13.71 -6.49 -14.36
C THR A 177 -13.70 -7.96 -13.95
N GLY A 178 -12.53 -8.51 -13.60
CA GLY A 178 -12.40 -9.85 -13.05
C GLY A 178 -12.37 -9.88 -11.52
N GLY A 179 -11.78 -10.94 -10.95
CA GLY A 179 -11.76 -11.21 -9.52
C GLY A 179 -10.39 -11.10 -8.84
N THR A 180 -9.29 -11.10 -9.60
CA THR A 180 -7.92 -11.23 -9.08
C THR A 180 -7.11 -9.94 -9.20
N GLU A 181 -7.63 -8.94 -9.91
CA GLU A 181 -6.83 -7.81 -10.37
C GLU A 181 -6.62 -6.72 -9.31
N CYS A 182 -7.28 -6.81 -8.15
CA CYS A 182 -7.25 -5.79 -7.09
C CYS A 182 -5.83 -5.33 -6.73
N GLY A 183 -4.86 -6.26 -6.67
CA GLY A 183 -3.45 -5.95 -6.42
C GLY A 183 -2.85 -5.02 -7.47
N TYR A 184 -3.11 -5.26 -8.76
CA TYR A 184 -2.61 -4.43 -9.86
C TYR A 184 -3.23 -3.03 -9.86
N TYR A 185 -4.51 -2.93 -9.48
CA TYR A 185 -5.15 -1.63 -9.30
C TYR A 185 -4.49 -0.86 -8.15
N VAL A 186 -4.18 -1.52 -7.03
CA VAL A 186 -3.42 -0.90 -5.94
C VAL A 186 -2.02 -0.45 -6.40
N LEU A 187 -1.30 -1.24 -7.22
CA LEU A 187 -0.03 -0.80 -7.81
C LEU A 187 -0.22 0.46 -8.68
N LYS A 188 -1.25 0.47 -9.53
CA LYS A 188 -1.59 1.62 -10.38
C LYS A 188 -1.90 2.86 -9.55
N PHE A 189 -2.77 2.74 -8.55
CA PHE A 189 -3.16 3.83 -7.66
C PHE A 189 -1.96 4.42 -6.92
N MET A 190 -1.08 3.58 -6.36
CA MET A 190 0.14 4.07 -5.69
C MET A 190 1.04 4.84 -6.67
N LYS A 191 1.21 4.35 -7.90
CA LYS A 191 2.01 5.03 -8.93
C LYS A 191 1.46 6.42 -9.25
N GLU A 192 0.15 6.52 -9.36
CA GLU A 192 -0.54 7.77 -9.70
C GLU A 192 -0.46 8.80 -8.58
N VAL A 193 -0.66 8.37 -7.34
CA VAL A 193 -0.45 9.21 -6.15
C VAL A 193 1.00 9.66 -6.03
N VAL A 194 1.98 8.80 -6.36
CA VAL A 194 3.39 9.20 -6.36
C VAL A 194 3.72 10.21 -7.46
N LYS A 195 3.04 10.13 -8.61
CA LYS A 195 3.29 10.99 -9.77
C LYS A 195 2.63 12.37 -9.64
N GLU A 196 1.38 12.40 -9.18
CA GLU A 196 0.48 13.57 -9.18
C GLU A 196 0.02 13.98 -7.76
N GLU A 197 0.58 13.38 -6.71
CA GLU A 197 0.23 13.62 -5.30
C GLU A 197 -1.27 13.42 -4.99
N ILE A 198 -1.86 14.25 -4.12
CA ILE A 198 -3.29 14.18 -3.74
C ILE A 198 -4.17 14.85 -4.80
N GLU A 199 -3.62 15.67 -5.71
CA GLU A 199 -4.41 16.42 -6.70
C GLU A 199 -5.24 15.50 -7.59
N ILE A 200 -4.74 14.28 -7.87
CA ILE A 200 -5.47 13.27 -8.63
C ILE A 200 -6.64 12.64 -7.87
N LEU A 201 -6.62 12.68 -6.53
CA LEU A 201 -7.68 12.15 -5.67
C LEU A 201 -8.75 13.20 -5.35
N ALA A 202 -8.38 14.48 -5.37
CA ALA A 202 -9.27 15.61 -5.07
C ALA A 202 -10.08 16.10 -6.27
N ASN A 203 -9.57 15.89 -7.48
CA ASN A 203 -10.29 16.20 -8.71
C ASN A 203 -11.13 14.98 -9.10
N ASP A 204 -12.43 15.13 -9.40
CA ASP A 204 -13.37 14.06 -9.84
C ASP A 204 -12.95 13.28 -11.13
N ASN A 205 -11.74 13.54 -11.61
CA ASN A 205 -11.04 12.79 -12.63
C ASN A 205 -10.88 11.36 -12.15
N ALA A 206 -11.39 10.40 -12.91
CA ALA A 206 -11.09 9.00 -12.64
C ALA A 206 -9.57 8.81 -12.79
N LEU A 207 -8.93 8.21 -11.78
CA LEU A 207 -7.64 7.53 -11.90
C LEU A 207 -7.61 6.58 -13.11
#